data_AF-A0A2N1VFH2-F1
#
_entry.id   AF-A0A2N1VFH2-F1
#
_cell.length_a   1.000
_cell.length_b   1.000
_cell.length_c   1.000
_cell.angle_alpha   90.00
_cell.angle_beta   90.00
_cell.angle_gamma   90.00
#
_symmetry.space_group_name_H-M   'P 1'
#
loop_
_entity.id
_entity.type
_entity.pdbx_description
1 polymer ?
#
loop_
_entity_poly.entity_id
_entity_poly.type
_entity_poly.pdbx_seq_one_letter_code
_entity_poly.pdbx_strand_id
1 'polypeptide(L)'
;MSKPEILKLSIPGFTFHDLFIPEKLSELTEKFFKEIKETNGDLFLRFDEYRSKKGAGFSEIEISNTLTELAPFVSEFVARLFGVEKELAVHKVRANREKIIFSFKKDFFVRRALKKVPEETLGLINLALLDRQVEAILKNSPGLPTDDKELALSAFVTDLVKHEIKTKSGFSGSVKTSLIPIADNIRSDDSCKTLIPPDNDETSMRKFLASLLQVFEQWIVAHFYNKTESMKDWVIYKLPHTLNYDNLVELKIINNPVPNTNVGKEENYRRRNGFDLTDTRYSRREVMGEVDYCIICHQRGKDSCSKGFHEDNGFKQNPLGYKLAGCPLDQKISESHELMSRGDIIGALAIIVIDNPMCPGTGHRICNDCMKACIYQKQDPVNIPQIETGVLTDVLNLPWGFEIYSLLTRWNPLNIDRPYALPYNGKKVLIVGQGPAGYTLSHYLLNEGFGVVGIDALKIEPLPLEFTGNGTAPPEPVRDVSV
;
A
#
# COMPACT_ATOMS: atom_id res chain seq x y z
N MET A 1 -4.39 -34.77 12.64
CA MET A 1 -5.09 -33.65 11.97
C MET A 1 -6.00 -33.02 13.01
N SER A 2 -5.69 -31.79 13.44
CA SER A 2 -6.59 -31.01 14.29
C SER A 2 -7.93 -30.86 13.58
N LYS A 3 -9.05 -30.97 14.31
CA LYS A 3 -10.37 -30.66 13.75
C LYS A 3 -10.31 -29.25 13.11
N PRO A 4 -10.89 -29.05 11.92
CA PRO A 4 -10.95 -27.72 11.33
C PRO A 4 -11.63 -26.77 12.31
N GLU A 5 -11.00 -25.62 12.53
CA GLU A 5 -11.55 -24.56 13.37
C GLU A 5 -12.85 -24.07 12.70
N ILE A 6 -13.98 -24.21 13.39
CA ILE A 6 -15.28 -23.80 12.84
C ILE A 6 -15.38 -22.28 12.96
N LEU A 7 -15.47 -21.57 11.83
CA LEU A 7 -15.73 -20.13 11.81
C LEU A 7 -17.03 -19.82 12.56
N LYS A 8 -16.93 -19.05 13.64
CA LYS A 8 -18.06 -18.48 14.37
C LYS A 8 -18.08 -16.99 14.13
N LEU A 9 -19.14 -16.50 13.50
CA LEU A 9 -19.31 -15.07 13.28
C LEU A 9 -19.61 -14.38 14.62
N SER A 10 -18.97 -13.24 14.87
CA SER A 10 -19.12 -12.53 16.16
C SER A 10 -20.39 -11.70 16.26
N ILE A 11 -21.18 -11.59 15.19
CA ILE A 11 -22.46 -10.86 15.18
C ILE A 11 -23.60 -11.82 15.55
N PRO A 12 -24.36 -11.55 16.64
CA PRO A 12 -25.45 -12.42 17.06
C PRO A 12 -26.52 -12.58 15.98
N GLY A 13 -26.97 -13.83 15.78
CA GLY A 13 -28.01 -14.17 14.81
C GLY A 13 -27.51 -14.42 13.39
N PHE A 14 -26.18 -14.45 13.18
CA PHE A 14 -25.57 -14.80 11.90
C PHE A 14 -24.68 -16.04 12.02
N THR A 15 -24.81 -16.93 11.06
CA THR A 15 -23.92 -18.05 10.78
C THR A 15 -23.16 -17.80 9.49
N PHE A 16 -22.08 -18.54 9.22
CA PHE A 16 -21.36 -18.42 7.96
C PHE A 16 -22.27 -18.63 6.73
N HIS A 17 -23.23 -19.55 6.82
CA HIS A 17 -24.18 -19.81 5.73
C HIS A 17 -25.05 -18.59 5.39
N ASP A 18 -25.43 -17.80 6.40
CA ASP A 18 -26.25 -16.60 6.21
C ASP A 18 -25.56 -15.57 5.31
N LEU A 19 -24.22 -15.59 5.20
CA LEU A 19 -23.46 -14.73 4.29
C LEU A 19 -23.66 -15.08 2.80
N PHE A 20 -24.40 -16.14 2.48
CA PHE A 20 -24.77 -16.53 1.11
C PHE A 20 -26.26 -16.31 0.81
N ILE A 21 -27.04 -15.84 1.79
CA ILE A 21 -28.48 -15.64 1.66
C ILE A 21 -28.76 -14.15 1.47
N PRO A 22 -29.33 -13.73 0.31
CA PRO A 22 -29.62 -12.32 0.01
C PRO A 22 -30.38 -11.56 1.11
N GLU A 23 -31.41 -12.17 1.68
CA GLU A 23 -32.22 -11.57 2.75
C GLU A 23 -31.37 -11.29 4.00
N LYS A 24 -30.43 -12.19 4.32
CA LYS A 24 -29.50 -12.03 5.43
C LYS A 24 -28.44 -10.98 5.16
N LEU A 25 -27.98 -10.85 3.92
CA LEU A 25 -27.10 -9.74 3.54
C LEU A 25 -27.80 -8.37 3.63
N SER A 26 -29.11 -8.32 3.34
CA SER A 26 -29.93 -7.13 3.60
C SER A 26 -30.01 -6.82 5.10
N GLU A 27 -30.34 -7.81 5.94
CA GLU A 27 -30.34 -7.66 7.40
C GLU A 27 -28.96 -7.20 7.94
N LEU A 28 -27.86 -7.73 7.38
CA LEU A 28 -26.50 -7.35 7.75
C LEU A 28 -26.21 -5.88 7.41
N THR A 29 -26.68 -5.43 6.25
CA THR A 29 -26.57 -4.02 5.80
C THR A 29 -27.33 -3.08 6.73
N GLU A 30 -28.56 -3.45 7.13
CA GLU A 30 -29.34 -2.68 8.09
C GLU A 30 -28.66 -2.59 9.46
N LYS A 31 -28.06 -3.69 9.94
CA LYS A 31 -27.26 -3.69 11.17
C LYS A 31 -26.06 -2.75 11.07
N PHE A 32 -25.32 -2.80 9.96
CA PHE A 32 -24.21 -1.89 9.72
C PHE A 32 -24.67 -0.42 9.75
N PHE A 33 -25.69 -0.05 8.98
CA PHE A 33 -26.19 1.33 8.94
C PHE A 33 -26.73 1.82 10.28
N LYS A 34 -27.39 0.94 11.05
CA LYS A 34 -27.81 1.26 12.43
C LYS A 34 -26.61 1.60 13.30
N GLU A 35 -25.54 0.83 13.23
CA GLU A 35 -24.32 1.07 14.01
C GLU A 35 -23.66 2.40 13.65
N ILE A 36 -23.56 2.75 12.35
CA ILE A 36 -23.01 4.05 11.92
C ILE A 36 -23.90 5.19 12.40
N LYS A 37 -25.23 5.05 12.31
CA LYS A 37 -26.15 6.07 12.79
C LYS A 37 -25.99 6.33 14.30
N GLU A 38 -25.69 5.30 15.08
CA GLU A 38 -25.48 5.39 16.53
C GLU A 38 -24.09 5.94 16.90
N THR A 39 -23.06 5.63 16.11
CA THR A 39 -21.65 6.02 16.39
C THR A 39 -21.25 7.35 15.75
N ASN A 40 -21.72 7.62 14.53
CA ASN A 40 -21.44 8.83 13.76
C ASN A 40 -22.65 9.22 12.88
N GLY A 41 -23.67 9.79 13.50
CA GLY A 41 -24.92 10.16 12.84
C GLY A 41 -24.76 11.15 11.69
N ASP A 42 -23.83 12.11 11.80
CA ASP A 42 -23.58 13.10 10.74
C ASP A 42 -23.00 12.44 9.48
N LEU A 43 -22.03 11.53 9.64
CA LEU A 43 -21.50 10.74 8.53
C LEU A 43 -22.58 9.87 7.90
N PHE A 44 -23.41 9.22 8.72
CA PHE A 44 -24.54 8.43 8.21
C PHE A 44 -25.50 9.28 7.39
N LEU A 45 -25.91 10.46 7.88
CA LEU A 45 -26.84 11.34 7.16
C LEU A 45 -26.28 11.79 5.82
N ARG A 46 -24.99 12.19 5.78
CA ARG A 46 -24.32 12.57 4.53
C ARG A 46 -24.25 11.39 3.55
N PHE A 47 -23.89 10.20 4.02
CA PHE A 47 -23.85 9.00 3.19
C PHE A 47 -25.25 8.57 2.72
N ASP A 48 -26.26 8.66 3.56
CA ASP A 48 -27.64 8.29 3.22
C ASP A 48 -28.25 9.24 2.18
N GLU A 49 -27.92 10.53 2.25
CA GLU A 49 -28.27 11.49 1.22
C GLU A 49 -27.57 11.17 -0.11
N TYR A 50 -26.26 10.91 -0.07
CA TYR A 50 -25.48 10.47 -1.24
C TYR A 50 -26.09 9.23 -1.90
N ARG A 51 -26.39 8.21 -1.09
CA ARG A 51 -27.00 6.94 -1.52
C ARG A 51 -28.40 7.16 -2.11
N SER A 52 -29.26 7.92 -1.42
CA SER A 52 -30.65 8.14 -1.84
C SER A 52 -30.76 8.95 -3.13
N LYS A 53 -29.81 9.88 -3.35
CA LYS A 53 -29.71 10.67 -4.58
C LYS A 53 -28.91 9.98 -5.69
N LYS A 54 -28.36 8.79 -5.44
CA LYS A 54 -27.47 8.07 -6.37
C LYS A 54 -26.31 8.95 -6.88
N GLY A 55 -25.70 9.71 -5.97
CA GLY A 55 -24.63 10.65 -6.31
C GLY A 55 -25.09 11.96 -6.97
N ALA A 56 -26.37 12.12 -7.34
CA ALA A 56 -26.84 13.35 -7.96
C ALA A 56 -26.70 14.55 -7.02
N GLY A 57 -26.00 15.59 -7.49
CA GLY A 57 -25.74 16.82 -6.73
C GLY A 57 -24.52 16.77 -5.82
N PHE A 58 -23.76 15.67 -5.81
CA PHE A 58 -22.48 15.58 -5.11
C PHE A 58 -21.32 15.76 -6.10
N SER A 59 -20.31 16.52 -5.70
CA SER A 59 -19.03 16.57 -6.40
C SER A 59 -18.22 15.28 -6.16
N GLU A 60 -17.29 14.98 -7.06
CA GLU A 60 -16.41 13.80 -6.90
C GLU A 60 -15.64 13.84 -5.58
N ILE A 61 -15.18 15.02 -5.16
CA ILE A 61 -14.46 15.22 -3.89
C ILE A 61 -15.37 14.87 -2.69
N GLU A 62 -16.64 15.30 -2.70
CA GLU A 62 -17.59 14.97 -1.64
C GLU A 62 -17.88 13.48 -1.58
N ILE A 63 -17.98 12.82 -2.74
CA ILE A 63 -18.16 11.37 -2.84
C ILE A 63 -16.94 10.66 -2.27
N SER A 64 -15.73 10.99 -2.74
CA SER A 64 -14.48 10.37 -2.28
C SER A 64 -14.30 10.54 -0.77
N ASN A 65 -14.49 11.75 -0.23
CA ASN A 65 -14.39 12.00 1.22
C ASN A 65 -15.43 11.20 2.01
N THR A 66 -16.68 11.13 1.54
CA THR A 66 -17.72 10.33 2.20
C THR A 66 -17.35 8.85 2.24
N LEU A 67 -16.83 8.31 1.13
CA LEU A 67 -16.41 6.91 1.04
C LEU A 67 -15.16 6.62 1.89
N THR A 68 -14.13 7.47 1.86
CA THR A 68 -12.90 7.26 2.65
C THR A 68 -13.12 7.46 4.15
N GLU A 69 -14.12 8.25 4.55
CA GLU A 69 -14.53 8.38 5.96
C GLU A 69 -15.40 7.20 6.43
N LEU A 70 -16.22 6.60 5.54
CA LEU A 70 -17.09 5.46 5.89
C LEU A 70 -16.36 4.10 5.83
N ALA A 71 -15.38 3.94 4.93
CA ALA A 71 -14.65 2.68 4.74
C ALA A 71 -14.00 2.11 6.01
N PRO A 72 -13.41 2.91 6.93
CA PRO A 72 -12.88 2.40 8.19
C PRO A 72 -13.94 1.74 9.07
N PHE A 73 -15.19 2.19 9.01
CA PHE A 73 -16.26 1.54 9.76
C PHE A 73 -16.66 0.20 9.13
N VAL A 74 -16.64 0.08 7.80
CA VAL A 74 -16.84 -1.20 7.10
C VAL A 74 -15.72 -2.17 7.48
N SER A 75 -14.48 -1.70 7.48
CA SER A 75 -13.31 -2.45 7.89
C SER A 75 -13.44 -2.99 9.32
N GLU A 76 -13.80 -2.14 10.27
CA GLU A 76 -13.97 -2.53 11.68
C GLU A 76 -15.16 -3.47 11.86
N PHE A 77 -16.27 -3.26 11.16
CA PHE A 77 -17.44 -4.14 11.19
C PHE A 77 -17.09 -5.55 10.67
N VAL A 78 -16.42 -5.63 9.51
CA VAL A 78 -15.98 -6.89 8.92
C VAL A 78 -14.92 -7.57 9.79
N ALA A 79 -13.97 -6.81 10.34
CA ALA A 79 -12.95 -7.37 11.23
C ALA A 79 -13.58 -8.01 12.46
N ARG A 80 -14.59 -7.37 13.07
CA ARG A 80 -15.37 -7.98 14.18
C ARG A 80 -16.15 -9.20 13.71
N LEU A 81 -16.82 -9.11 12.56
CA LEU A 81 -17.62 -10.21 12.01
C LEU A 81 -16.82 -11.51 11.90
N PHE A 82 -15.56 -11.43 11.44
CA PHE A 82 -14.67 -12.59 11.28
C PHE A 82 -13.69 -12.82 12.44
N GLY A 83 -13.65 -11.93 13.45
CA GLY A 83 -12.78 -12.05 14.62
C GLY A 83 -11.29 -11.81 14.33
N VAL A 84 -10.99 -10.87 13.43
CA VAL A 84 -9.62 -10.53 12.96
C VAL A 84 -9.15 -9.13 13.38
N GLU A 85 -9.73 -8.57 14.45
CA GLU A 85 -9.44 -7.21 14.89
C GLU A 85 -7.97 -7.05 15.35
N LYS A 86 -7.39 -8.11 15.93
CA LYS A 86 -5.99 -8.10 16.40
C LYS A 86 -5.03 -8.05 15.22
N GLU A 87 -5.27 -8.86 14.21
CA GLU A 87 -4.51 -8.92 12.96
C GLU A 87 -4.60 -7.57 12.25
N LEU A 88 -5.80 -7.00 12.12
CA LEU A 88 -5.98 -5.68 11.53
C LEU A 88 -5.25 -4.57 12.32
N ALA A 89 -5.26 -4.62 13.66
CA ALA A 89 -4.51 -3.69 14.50
C ALA A 89 -2.99 -3.77 14.23
N VAL A 90 -2.45 -4.96 13.97
CA VAL A 90 -1.04 -5.14 13.57
C VAL A 90 -0.74 -4.41 12.25
N HIS A 91 -1.65 -4.41 11.27
CA HIS A 91 -1.46 -3.64 10.03
C HIS A 91 -1.39 -2.13 10.30
N LYS A 92 -2.26 -1.59 11.17
CA LYS A 92 -2.22 -0.18 11.62
C LYS A 92 -0.89 0.16 12.30
N VAL A 93 -0.41 -0.67 13.23
CA VAL A 93 0.90 -0.46 13.89
C VAL A 93 2.04 -0.47 12.87
N ARG A 94 2.05 -1.46 11.97
CA ARG A 94 3.11 -1.55 10.95
C ARG A 94 3.08 -0.34 10.00
N ALA A 95 1.91 0.12 9.55
CA ALA A 95 1.82 1.32 8.71
C ALA A 95 2.41 2.56 9.41
N ASN A 96 2.19 2.72 10.71
CA ASN A 96 2.80 3.80 11.49
C ASN A 96 4.33 3.66 11.60
N ARG A 97 4.87 2.45 11.67
CA ARG A 97 6.33 2.21 11.58
C ARG A 97 6.88 2.66 10.22
N GLU A 98 6.24 2.27 9.12
CA GLU A 98 6.68 2.66 7.76
C GLU A 98 6.64 4.18 7.56
N LYS A 99 5.63 4.89 8.12
CA LYS A 99 5.57 6.37 8.07
C LYS A 99 6.81 7.05 8.65
N ILE A 100 7.44 6.48 9.67
CA ILE A 100 8.68 7.02 10.25
C ILE A 100 9.81 6.92 9.20
N ILE A 101 9.92 5.77 8.54
CA ILE A 101 10.92 5.52 7.49
C ILE A 101 10.73 6.50 6.32
N PHE A 102 9.50 6.67 5.85
CA PHE A 102 9.23 7.55 4.71
C PHE A 102 9.36 9.04 5.05
N SER A 103 9.00 9.45 6.27
CA SER A 103 9.26 10.82 6.75
C SER A 103 10.77 11.09 6.80
N PHE A 104 11.55 10.14 7.33
CA PHE A 104 13.01 10.21 7.31
C PHE A 104 13.57 10.29 5.88
N LYS A 105 13.11 9.41 4.97
CA LYS A 105 13.49 9.44 3.55
C LYS A 105 13.27 10.81 2.93
N LYS A 106 12.06 11.35 3.09
CA LYS A 106 11.65 12.61 2.46
C LYS A 106 12.38 13.82 3.04
N ASP A 107 12.33 13.97 4.35
CA ASP A 107 12.75 15.21 5.01
C ASP A 107 14.24 15.24 5.35
N PHE A 108 14.79 14.10 5.79
CA PHE A 108 16.21 14.02 6.12
C PHE A 108 17.06 13.59 4.92
N PHE A 109 16.79 12.44 4.31
CA PHE A 109 17.65 11.94 3.24
C PHE A 109 17.57 12.79 1.96
N VAL A 110 16.38 12.90 1.36
CA VAL A 110 16.20 13.55 0.06
C VAL A 110 16.33 15.07 0.15
N ARG A 111 15.65 15.72 1.10
CA ARG A 111 15.59 17.18 1.17
C ARG A 111 16.82 17.83 1.82
N ARG A 112 17.56 17.09 2.65
CA ARG A 112 18.69 17.61 3.43
C ARG A 112 20.01 16.93 3.09
N ALA A 113 20.15 15.62 3.32
CA ALA A 113 21.43 14.93 3.21
C ALA A 113 21.99 14.96 1.78
N LEU A 114 21.19 14.56 0.77
CA LEU A 114 21.60 14.59 -0.65
C LEU A 114 21.99 15.98 -1.14
N LYS A 115 21.40 17.05 -0.60
CA LYS A 115 21.76 18.43 -0.97
C LYS A 115 23.03 18.92 -0.27
N LYS A 116 23.32 18.39 0.91
CA LYS A 116 24.42 18.86 1.77
C LYS A 116 25.72 18.10 1.55
N VAL A 117 25.65 16.85 1.09
CA VAL A 117 26.81 15.99 0.82
C VAL A 117 26.86 15.71 -0.68
N PRO A 118 27.65 16.48 -1.45
CA PRO A 118 27.82 16.27 -2.88
C PRO A 118 28.57 14.97 -3.18
N GLU A 119 28.27 14.33 -4.32
CA GLU A 119 28.89 13.08 -4.76
C GLU A 119 30.43 13.21 -4.88
N GLU A 120 30.94 14.38 -5.25
CA GLU A 120 32.38 14.63 -5.40
C GLU A 120 33.14 14.56 -4.06
N THR A 121 32.44 14.75 -2.94
CA THR A 121 33.03 14.70 -1.60
C THR A 121 33.18 13.29 -1.05
N LEU A 122 32.59 12.27 -1.70
CA LEU A 122 32.56 10.90 -1.22
C LEU A 122 33.95 10.28 -1.03
N GLY A 123 34.90 10.61 -1.92
CA GLY A 123 36.28 10.12 -1.83
C GLY A 123 37.03 10.59 -0.58
N LEU A 124 36.53 11.63 0.10
CA LEU A 124 37.08 12.16 1.35
C LEU A 124 36.42 11.56 2.60
N ILE A 125 35.31 10.83 2.43
CA ILE A 125 34.54 10.26 3.52
C ILE A 125 35.12 8.90 3.92
N ASN A 126 35.47 8.75 5.19
CA ASN A 126 35.87 7.46 5.75
C ASN A 126 34.62 6.65 6.13
N LEU A 127 34.06 5.91 5.18
CA LEU A 127 32.84 5.13 5.39
C LEU A 127 32.99 4.09 6.51
N ALA A 128 34.14 3.43 6.63
CA ALA A 128 34.38 2.44 7.69
C ALA A 128 34.41 3.06 9.10
N LEU A 129 34.80 4.33 9.23
CA LEU A 129 34.67 5.06 10.49
C LEU A 129 33.20 5.41 10.76
N LEU A 130 32.48 5.91 9.75
CA LEU A 130 31.07 6.25 9.89
C LEU A 130 30.21 5.03 10.23
N ASP A 131 30.48 3.86 9.64
CA ASP A 131 29.82 2.60 9.97
C ASP A 131 29.94 2.28 11.47
N ARG A 132 31.16 2.36 12.00
CA ARG A 132 31.40 2.13 13.44
C ARG A 132 30.73 3.18 14.31
N GLN A 133 30.77 4.45 13.92
CA GLN A 133 30.10 5.53 14.65
C GLN A 133 28.58 5.33 14.68
N VAL A 134 27.95 5.08 13.54
CA VAL A 134 26.50 4.86 13.43
C VAL A 134 26.09 3.60 14.21
N GLU A 135 26.82 2.50 14.08
CA GLU A 135 26.56 1.28 14.84
C GLU A 135 26.65 1.53 16.36
N ALA A 136 27.71 2.20 16.82
CA ALA A 136 27.89 2.55 18.22
C ALA A 136 26.79 3.48 18.75
N ILE A 137 26.40 4.49 17.98
CA ILE A 137 25.32 5.42 18.34
C ILE A 137 23.99 4.67 18.46
N LEU A 138 23.60 3.88 17.45
CA LEU A 138 22.31 3.19 17.44
C LEU A 138 22.25 2.10 18.50
N LYS A 139 23.30 1.29 18.66
CA LYS A 139 23.35 0.19 19.63
C LYS A 139 23.22 0.67 21.08
N ASN A 140 23.79 1.83 21.39
CA ASN A 140 23.76 2.39 22.74
C ASN A 140 22.62 3.40 22.95
N SER A 141 21.67 3.51 22.02
CA SER A 141 20.50 4.38 22.15
C SER A 141 19.28 3.56 22.63
N PRO A 142 18.73 3.85 23.83
CA PRO A 142 17.62 3.07 24.38
C PRO A 142 16.31 3.35 23.62
N GLY A 143 15.44 2.33 23.54
CA GLY A 143 14.09 2.45 22.98
C GLY A 143 14.00 2.36 21.45
N LEU A 144 15.10 2.10 20.75
CA LEU A 144 15.08 1.84 19.32
C LEU A 144 14.61 0.41 19.00
N PRO A 145 13.87 0.21 17.89
CA PRO A 145 13.54 -1.12 17.38
C PRO A 145 14.79 -1.95 17.09
N THR A 146 14.83 -3.20 17.54
CA THR A 146 15.96 -4.12 17.31
C THR A 146 15.70 -5.10 16.17
N ASP A 147 14.44 -5.21 15.73
CA ASP A 147 13.98 -6.10 14.67
C ASP A 147 14.13 -5.50 13.26
N ASP A 148 14.40 -4.20 13.16
CA ASP A 148 14.34 -3.44 11.92
C ASP A 148 15.36 -2.30 11.91
N LYS A 149 16.50 -2.53 11.26
CA LYS A 149 17.63 -1.58 11.22
C LYS A 149 17.27 -0.27 10.51
N GLU A 150 16.49 -0.35 9.44
CA GLU A 150 16.06 0.83 8.66
C GLU A 150 15.12 1.70 9.50
N LEU A 151 14.20 1.09 10.24
CA LEU A 151 13.34 1.82 11.18
C LEU A 151 14.13 2.40 12.34
N ALA A 152 15.07 1.66 12.94
CA ALA A 152 15.88 2.12 14.05
C ALA A 152 16.65 3.39 13.69
N LEU A 153 17.33 3.38 12.53
CA LEU A 153 17.99 4.54 11.98
C LEU A 153 17.01 5.70 11.77
N SER A 154 15.90 5.43 11.06
CA SER A 154 14.92 6.46 10.69
C SER A 154 14.31 7.14 11.91
N ALA A 155 13.96 6.35 12.94
CA ALA A 155 13.41 6.84 14.20
C ALA A 155 14.42 7.71 14.95
N PHE A 156 15.65 7.23 15.09
CA PHE A 156 16.71 7.94 15.80
C PHE A 156 17.01 9.30 15.17
N VAL A 157 17.24 9.34 13.86
CA VAL A 157 17.58 10.59 13.17
C VAL A 157 16.40 11.55 13.14
N THR A 158 15.17 11.05 12.98
CA THR A 158 13.97 11.89 13.05
C THR A 158 13.85 12.58 14.42
N ASP A 159 14.23 11.90 15.51
CA ASP A 159 14.24 12.50 16.83
C ASP A 159 15.33 13.56 17.01
N LEU A 160 16.54 13.32 16.48
CA LEU A 160 17.60 14.34 16.43
C LEU A 160 17.16 15.60 15.67
N VAL A 161 16.48 15.45 14.52
CA VAL A 161 15.95 16.60 13.76
C VAL A 161 14.90 17.36 14.58
N LYS A 162 14.03 16.67 15.33
CA LYS A 162 13.08 17.33 16.24
C LYS A 162 13.80 18.14 17.32
N HIS A 163 14.89 17.61 17.88
CA HIS A 163 15.72 18.36 18.82
C HIS A 163 16.36 19.60 18.17
N GLU A 164 16.90 19.48 16.95
CA GLU A 164 17.48 20.60 16.20
C GLU A 164 16.45 21.72 15.99
N ILE A 165 15.23 21.37 15.58
CA ILE A 165 14.12 22.34 15.41
C ILE A 165 13.81 23.04 16.74
N LYS A 166 13.69 22.31 17.86
CA LYS A 166 13.44 22.90 19.18
C LYS A 166 14.52 23.91 19.58
N THR A 167 15.78 23.68 19.19
CA THR A 167 16.87 24.61 19.51
C THR A 167 16.76 25.97 18.84
N LYS A 168 15.93 26.12 17.78
CA LYS A 168 15.67 27.40 17.08
C LYS A 168 14.82 28.36 17.91
N SER A 169 13.93 27.84 18.75
CA SER A 169 13.10 28.61 19.69
C SER A 169 13.76 28.83 21.06
N GLY A 170 15.05 28.49 21.20
CA GLY A 170 15.80 28.49 22.46
C GLY A 170 16.25 27.08 22.84
N PHE A 171 17.38 26.97 23.56
CA PHE A 171 17.86 25.67 24.02
C PHE A 171 17.12 25.25 25.29
N SER A 172 16.08 24.42 25.13
CA SER A 172 15.31 23.94 26.26
C SER A 172 16.08 22.93 27.10
N GLY A 173 15.78 22.88 28.41
CA GLY A 173 16.29 21.82 29.29
C GLY A 173 15.96 20.42 28.77
N SER A 174 14.84 20.24 28.08
CA SER A 174 14.45 18.95 27.48
C SER A 174 15.38 18.46 26.35
N VAL A 175 15.94 19.35 25.53
CA VAL A 175 16.94 18.96 24.52
C VAL A 175 18.21 18.49 25.23
N LYS A 176 18.67 19.25 26.23
CA LYS A 176 19.83 18.88 27.04
C LYS A 176 19.68 17.50 27.71
N THR A 177 18.54 17.25 28.35
CA THR A 177 18.24 15.97 29.01
C THR A 177 18.18 14.79 28.03
N SER A 178 17.86 15.03 26.76
CA SER A 178 17.80 13.97 25.73
C SER A 178 19.17 13.66 25.14
N LEU A 179 20.05 14.66 24.99
CA LEU A 179 21.35 14.51 24.36
C LEU A 179 22.46 14.03 25.31
N ILE A 180 22.40 14.37 26.60
CA ILE A 180 23.41 13.94 27.59
C ILE A 180 23.52 12.40 27.65
N PRO A 181 22.41 11.63 27.77
CA PRO A 181 22.49 10.17 27.74
C PRO A 181 23.16 9.62 26.48
N ILE A 182 22.90 10.23 25.32
CA ILE A 182 23.54 9.81 24.05
C ILE A 182 25.06 10.02 24.14
N ALA A 183 25.50 11.20 24.60
CA ALA A 183 26.92 11.52 24.75
C ALA A 183 27.62 10.55 25.73
N ASP A 184 26.99 10.26 26.86
CA ASP A 184 27.56 9.36 27.87
C ASP A 184 27.62 7.91 27.38
N ASN A 185 26.59 7.47 26.65
CA ASN A 185 26.48 6.12 26.12
C ASN A 185 27.51 5.80 25.03
N ILE A 186 27.95 6.80 24.26
CA ILE A 186 28.98 6.62 23.22
C ILE A 186 30.39 7.00 23.68
N ARG A 187 30.56 7.50 24.91
CA ARG A 187 31.83 8.02 25.45
C ARG A 187 32.94 6.97 25.52
N SER A 188 32.57 5.71 25.75
CA SER A 188 33.51 4.58 25.82
C SER A 188 33.91 4.02 24.45
N ASP A 189 33.24 4.43 23.37
CA ASP A 189 33.53 3.93 22.03
C ASP A 189 34.62 4.77 21.35
N ASP A 190 35.72 4.11 20.99
CA ASP A 190 36.87 4.76 20.37
C ASP A 190 36.54 5.46 19.05
N SER A 191 35.54 4.96 18.31
CA SER A 191 35.11 5.56 17.03
C SER A 191 34.37 6.88 17.22
N CYS A 192 33.74 7.08 18.38
CA CYS A 192 32.93 8.26 18.69
C CYS A 192 33.68 9.35 19.47
N LYS A 193 34.97 9.14 19.82
CA LYS A 193 35.77 10.09 20.62
C LYS A 193 35.73 11.53 20.10
N THR A 194 35.72 11.72 18.78
CA THR A 194 35.69 13.05 18.15
C THR A 194 34.32 13.74 18.24
N LEU A 195 33.27 13.00 18.58
CA LEU A 195 31.91 13.52 18.72
C LEU A 195 31.60 13.95 20.15
N ILE A 196 32.33 13.46 21.15
CA ILE A 196 32.01 13.69 22.56
C ILE A 196 32.11 15.19 22.89
N PRO A 197 31.05 15.82 23.44
CA PRO A 197 31.12 17.21 23.85
C PRO A 197 32.08 17.39 25.04
N PRO A 198 32.85 18.49 25.10
CA PRO A 198 33.80 18.73 26.19
C PRO A 198 33.10 18.99 27.53
N ASP A 199 31.88 19.55 27.49
CA ASP A 199 31.04 19.83 28.64
C ASP A 199 29.55 19.71 28.26
N ASN A 200 28.68 19.85 29.26
CA ASN A 200 27.23 19.80 29.08
C ASN A 200 26.62 21.20 28.91
N ASP A 201 27.38 22.23 28.54
CA ASP A 201 26.85 23.57 28.30
C ASP A 201 26.03 23.64 26.99
N GLU A 202 25.26 24.71 26.81
CA GLU A 202 24.41 24.86 25.63
C GLU A 202 25.22 24.85 24.32
N THR A 203 26.39 25.49 24.31
CA THR A 203 27.24 25.61 23.11
C THR A 203 27.78 24.25 22.70
N SER A 204 28.30 23.49 23.66
CA SER A 204 28.83 22.14 23.45
C SER A 204 27.75 21.17 23.00
N MET A 205 26.56 21.22 23.62
CA MET A 205 25.46 20.32 23.24
C MET A 205 24.87 20.65 21.86
N ARG A 206 24.82 21.93 21.46
CA ARG A 206 24.45 22.33 20.10
C ARG A 206 25.44 21.82 19.06
N LYS A 207 26.75 21.94 19.33
CA LYS A 207 27.81 21.40 18.46
C LYS A 207 27.74 19.88 18.37
N PHE A 208 27.48 19.20 19.50
CA PHE A 208 27.30 17.75 19.53
C PHE A 208 26.14 17.29 18.65
N LEU A 209 24.96 17.91 18.79
CA LEU A 209 23.80 17.61 17.94
C LEU A 209 24.10 17.83 16.45
N ALA A 210 24.75 18.95 16.11
CA ALA A 210 25.14 19.22 14.73
C ALA A 210 26.12 18.17 14.18
N SER A 211 27.06 17.72 15.01
CA SER A 211 28.05 16.68 14.65
C SER A 211 27.39 15.31 14.46
N LEU A 212 26.45 14.93 15.33
CA LEU A 212 25.65 13.72 15.15
C LEU A 212 24.90 13.74 13.82
N LEU A 213 24.16 14.81 13.53
CA LEU A 213 23.42 14.95 12.28
C LEU A 213 24.36 14.90 11.06
N GLN A 214 25.54 15.49 11.15
CA GLN A 214 26.55 15.42 10.08
C GLN A 214 27.06 14.00 9.83
N VAL A 215 27.30 13.21 10.87
CA VAL A 215 27.67 11.79 10.74
C VAL A 215 26.60 11.03 9.95
N PHE A 216 25.32 11.20 10.31
CA PHE A 216 24.22 10.53 9.61
C PHE A 216 24.03 11.04 8.17
N GLU A 217 24.18 12.35 7.92
CA GLU A 217 24.13 12.93 6.57
C GLU A 217 25.21 12.33 5.66
N GLN A 218 26.45 12.23 6.14
CA GLN A 218 27.55 11.66 5.37
C GLN A 218 27.39 10.15 5.17
N TRP A 219 27.01 9.43 6.23
CA TRP A 219 26.86 7.97 6.22
C TRP A 219 25.77 7.52 5.23
N ILE A 220 24.59 8.16 5.30
CA ILE A 220 23.46 7.79 4.46
C ILE A 220 23.74 8.05 2.96
N VAL A 221 24.40 9.17 2.66
CA VAL A 221 24.74 9.53 1.27
C VAL A 221 25.86 8.65 0.73
N ALA A 222 26.88 8.34 1.56
CA ALA A 222 27.95 7.44 1.16
C ALA A 222 27.43 6.03 0.81
N HIS A 223 26.53 5.47 1.61
CA HIS A 223 25.91 4.18 1.27
C HIS A 223 25.02 4.22 0.02
N PHE A 224 24.27 5.32 -0.17
CA PHE A 224 23.44 5.50 -1.37
C PHE A 224 24.27 5.43 -2.66
N TYR A 225 25.35 6.22 -2.74
CA TYR A 225 26.19 6.26 -3.95
C TYR A 225 27.08 5.02 -4.10
N ASN A 226 27.58 4.45 -3.00
CA ASN A 226 28.39 3.23 -3.04
C ASN A 226 27.57 1.95 -3.26
N LYS A 227 26.24 2.03 -3.23
CA LYS A 227 25.31 0.89 -3.43
C LYS A 227 25.68 -0.32 -2.56
N THR A 228 25.90 -0.07 -1.26
CA THR A 228 26.36 -1.12 -0.34
C THR A 228 25.34 -2.25 -0.24
N GLU A 229 25.80 -3.50 -0.43
CA GLU A 229 24.97 -4.69 -0.54
C GLU A 229 24.00 -4.90 0.64
N SER A 230 24.43 -4.58 1.88
CA SER A 230 23.62 -4.77 3.09
C SER A 230 22.42 -3.82 3.21
N MET A 231 22.37 -2.76 2.40
CA MET A 231 21.33 -1.74 2.47
C MET A 231 20.74 -1.37 1.10
N LYS A 232 21.21 -1.98 0.01
CA LYS A 232 20.76 -1.65 -1.35
C LYS A 232 19.25 -1.78 -1.54
N ASP A 233 18.62 -2.68 -0.76
CA ASP A 233 17.19 -2.96 -0.85
C ASP A 233 16.34 -2.07 0.09
N TRP A 234 16.96 -1.19 0.87
CA TRP A 234 16.24 -0.26 1.74
C TRP A 234 15.40 0.71 0.92
N VAL A 235 14.14 0.88 1.31
CA VAL A 235 13.17 1.71 0.61
C VAL A 235 13.53 3.20 0.70
N ILE A 236 14.30 3.63 1.71
CA ILE A 236 14.83 4.98 1.79
C ILE A 236 15.69 5.36 0.58
N TYR A 237 16.37 4.40 -0.05
CA TYR A 237 17.25 4.65 -1.21
C TYR A 237 16.53 4.54 -2.56
N LYS A 238 15.28 4.07 -2.58
CA LYS A 238 14.50 3.96 -3.81
C LYS A 238 13.99 5.34 -4.23
N LEU A 239 14.67 6.00 -5.17
CA LEU A 239 14.24 7.27 -5.73
C LEU A 239 13.60 7.04 -7.11
N PRO A 240 12.54 7.79 -7.48
CA PRO A 240 11.96 7.69 -8.81
C PRO A 240 12.97 8.18 -9.86
N HIS A 241 13.15 7.42 -10.93
CA HIS A 241 14.03 7.81 -12.03
C HIS A 241 13.34 8.87 -12.89
N THR A 242 14.13 9.73 -13.51
CA THR A 242 13.60 10.63 -14.56
C THR A 242 13.28 9.82 -15.81
N LEU A 243 12.10 10.04 -16.38
CA LEU A 243 11.71 9.38 -17.62
C LEU A 243 12.38 10.08 -18.80
N ASN A 244 13.16 9.33 -19.57
CA ASN A 244 13.67 9.74 -20.87
C ASN A 244 13.04 8.84 -21.93
N TYR A 245 12.09 9.37 -22.71
CA TYR A 245 11.36 8.61 -23.72
C TYR A 245 12.26 8.11 -24.86
N ASP A 246 13.39 8.77 -25.11
CA ASP A 246 14.39 8.35 -26.10
C ASP A 246 15.32 7.25 -25.55
N ASN A 247 15.31 7.01 -24.23
CA ASN A 247 16.18 6.05 -23.54
C ASN A 247 15.47 5.41 -22.33
N LEU A 248 14.26 4.87 -22.54
CA LEU A 248 13.46 4.23 -21.48
C LEU A 248 14.10 2.94 -20.95
N VAL A 249 14.91 2.28 -21.78
CA VAL A 249 15.62 1.05 -21.45
C VAL A 249 17.08 1.28 -21.71
N GLU A 250 17.92 1.02 -20.70
CA GLU A 250 19.36 1.07 -20.87
C GLU A 250 19.84 -0.07 -21.79
N LEU A 251 20.31 0.29 -22.97
CA LEU A 251 20.80 -0.64 -23.98
C LEU A 251 22.31 -0.50 -24.17
N LYS A 252 22.96 -1.62 -24.45
CA LYS A 252 24.34 -1.70 -24.92
C LYS A 252 24.33 -2.30 -26.32
N ILE A 253 25.19 -1.78 -27.18
CA ILE A 253 25.40 -2.34 -28.52
C ILE A 253 26.54 -3.36 -28.44
N ILE A 254 26.27 -4.60 -28.84
CA ILE A 254 27.28 -5.66 -28.97
C ILE A 254 27.43 -6.06 -30.44
N ASN A 255 28.60 -6.61 -30.80
CA ASN A 255 28.91 -6.98 -32.17
C ASN A 255 28.97 -8.49 -32.44
N ASN A 256 28.80 -9.32 -31.41
CA ASN A 256 28.89 -10.78 -31.46
C ASN A 256 27.72 -11.35 -30.63
N PRO A 257 26.92 -12.32 -31.11
CA PRO A 257 27.03 -13.05 -32.40
C PRO A 257 26.59 -12.28 -33.64
N VAL A 258 25.91 -11.16 -33.48
CA VAL A 258 25.43 -10.34 -34.60
C VAL A 258 25.89 -8.88 -34.42
N PRO A 259 26.50 -8.25 -35.42
CA PRO A 259 26.88 -6.83 -35.40
C PRO A 259 25.69 -5.92 -35.06
N ASN A 260 25.94 -4.88 -34.26
CA ASN A 260 24.94 -3.87 -33.87
C ASN A 260 23.71 -4.42 -33.11
N THR A 261 23.86 -5.50 -32.34
CA THR A 261 22.76 -6.03 -31.52
C THR A 261 22.57 -5.17 -30.28
N ASN A 262 21.35 -4.67 -30.06
CA ASN A 262 20.98 -4.03 -28.81
C ASN A 262 20.66 -5.07 -27.74
N VAL A 263 21.35 -5.00 -26.60
CA VAL A 263 21.10 -5.86 -25.44
C VAL A 263 20.95 -5.02 -24.18
N GLY A 264 20.11 -5.47 -23.25
CA GLY A 264 20.04 -4.88 -21.91
C GLY A 264 21.30 -5.18 -21.08
N LYS A 265 21.44 -4.54 -19.92
CA LYS A 265 22.49 -4.88 -18.96
C LYS A 265 22.36 -6.32 -18.46
N GLU A 266 23.47 -7.05 -18.41
CA GLU A 266 23.50 -8.45 -18.00
C GLU A 266 23.00 -8.68 -16.56
N GLU A 267 23.27 -7.74 -15.66
CA GLU A 267 22.75 -7.72 -14.28
C GLU A 267 21.21 -7.73 -14.19
N ASN A 268 20.52 -7.32 -15.26
CA ASN A 268 19.05 -7.30 -15.34
C ASN A 268 18.48 -8.55 -16.02
N TYR A 269 19.32 -9.49 -16.47
CA TYR A 269 18.85 -10.69 -17.17
C TYR A 269 18.13 -11.63 -16.20
N ARG A 270 16.86 -11.91 -16.50
CA ARG A 270 16.08 -12.95 -15.82
C ARG A 270 16.13 -14.21 -16.67
N ARG A 271 17.01 -15.16 -16.30
CA ARG A 271 17.05 -16.48 -16.94
C ARG A 271 15.82 -17.27 -16.52
N ARG A 272 15.05 -17.75 -17.47
CA ARG A 272 13.86 -18.59 -17.22
C ARG A 272 14.22 -20.06 -17.37
N ASN A 273 13.92 -20.85 -16.35
CA ASN A 273 13.89 -22.31 -16.42
C ASN A 273 12.47 -22.75 -16.06
N GLY A 274 11.76 -23.41 -16.98
CA GLY A 274 10.35 -23.75 -16.81
C GLY A 274 9.38 -22.58 -17.01
N PHE A 275 8.22 -22.67 -16.36
CA PHE A 275 7.09 -21.73 -16.50
C PHE A 275 6.80 -20.92 -15.24
N ASP A 276 7.66 -21.03 -14.22
CA ASP A 276 7.51 -20.27 -12.99
C ASP A 276 7.69 -18.76 -13.22
N LEU A 277 7.03 -17.97 -12.38
CA LEU A 277 7.14 -16.53 -12.41
C LEU A 277 8.54 -16.11 -11.97
N THR A 278 9.21 -15.33 -12.81
CA THR A 278 10.57 -14.83 -12.56
C THR A 278 10.59 -13.39 -12.04
N ASP A 279 9.43 -12.72 -11.99
CA ASP A 279 9.27 -11.42 -11.37
C ASP A 279 8.85 -11.58 -9.90
N THR A 280 9.62 -10.97 -8.99
CA THR A 280 9.27 -10.93 -7.58
C THR A 280 8.19 -9.88 -7.36
N ARG A 281 7.12 -10.23 -6.63
CA ARG A 281 6.16 -9.24 -6.12
C ARG A 281 6.87 -8.26 -5.20
N TYR A 282 6.35 -7.04 -5.11
CA TYR A 282 6.81 -6.11 -4.09
C TYR A 282 6.57 -6.71 -2.71
N SER A 283 7.56 -6.59 -1.83
CA SER A 283 7.37 -6.77 -0.40
C SER A 283 6.40 -5.73 0.12
N ARG A 284 5.81 -5.99 1.29
CA ARG A 284 4.90 -5.04 1.94
C ARG A 284 5.51 -3.65 2.15
N ARG A 285 6.80 -3.57 2.47
CA ARG A 285 7.53 -2.29 2.62
C ARG A 285 7.64 -1.53 1.31
N GLU A 286 7.90 -2.23 0.21
CA GLU A 286 7.94 -1.63 -1.13
C GLU A 286 6.56 -1.14 -1.57
N VAL A 287 5.50 -1.92 -1.32
CA VAL A 287 4.11 -1.49 -1.53
C VAL A 287 3.81 -0.21 -0.76
N MET A 288 4.14 -0.17 0.54
CA MET A 288 3.93 1.03 1.36
C MET A 288 4.76 2.22 0.88
N GLY A 289 5.94 1.98 0.29
CA GLY A 289 6.75 3.02 -0.34
C GLY A 289 6.07 3.66 -1.55
N GLU A 290 5.38 2.87 -2.38
CA GLU A 290 4.56 3.39 -3.48
C GLU A 290 3.31 4.13 -2.96
N VAL A 291 2.69 3.65 -1.88
CA VAL A 291 1.58 4.34 -1.22
C VAL A 291 1.99 5.72 -0.71
N ASP A 292 3.16 5.83 -0.07
CA ASP A 292 3.70 7.13 0.39
C ASP A 292 4.11 8.05 -0.77
N TYR A 293 4.63 7.47 -1.85
CA TYR A 293 4.98 8.22 -3.06
C TYR A 293 3.75 8.83 -3.76
N CYS A 294 2.58 8.20 -3.61
CA CYS A 294 1.31 8.71 -4.08
C CYS A 294 0.90 9.99 -3.34
N ILE A 295 0.55 11.06 -4.08
CA ILE A 295 0.18 12.36 -3.49
C ILE A 295 -1.32 12.53 -3.19
N ILE A 296 -2.07 11.42 -3.23
CA ILE A 296 -3.50 11.32 -2.95
C ILE A 296 -4.30 12.39 -3.73
N CYS A 297 -4.43 12.21 -5.04
CA CYS A 297 -4.92 13.22 -5.96
C CYS A 297 -6.44 13.50 -5.88
N HIS A 298 -7.26 12.56 -5.41
CA HIS A 298 -8.73 12.72 -5.42
C HIS A 298 -9.18 13.91 -4.56
N GLN A 299 -8.45 14.23 -3.48
CA GLN A 299 -8.72 15.37 -2.59
C GLN A 299 -8.69 16.74 -3.31
N ARG A 300 -8.16 16.78 -4.53
CA ARG A 300 -8.05 17.98 -5.37
C ARG A 300 -8.79 17.85 -6.69
N GLY A 301 -9.51 16.74 -6.93
CA GLY A 301 -10.15 16.42 -8.22
C GLY A 301 -9.14 16.30 -9.38
N LYS A 302 -7.95 15.74 -9.12
CA LYS A 302 -6.85 15.62 -10.10
C LYS A 302 -6.29 14.21 -10.22
N ASP A 303 -7.08 13.20 -9.88
CA ASP A 303 -6.76 11.78 -9.92
C ASP A 303 -6.79 11.21 -11.34
N SER A 304 -5.88 11.74 -12.17
CA SER A 304 -5.65 11.29 -13.55
C SER A 304 -5.36 9.80 -13.72
N CYS A 305 -4.90 9.11 -12.67
CA CYS A 305 -4.74 7.67 -12.69
C CYS A 305 -6.09 6.90 -12.72
N SER A 306 -7.16 7.50 -12.20
CA SER A 306 -8.53 6.99 -12.32
C SER A 306 -9.18 7.56 -13.57
N LYS A 307 -9.32 8.90 -13.64
CA LYS A 307 -10.15 9.61 -14.63
C LYS A 307 -9.44 9.98 -15.93
N GLY A 308 -8.14 9.74 -16.02
CA GLY A 308 -7.32 10.15 -17.16
C GLY A 308 -6.77 11.57 -17.06
N PHE A 309 -5.79 11.84 -17.90
CA PHE A 309 -5.13 13.14 -18.01
C PHE A 309 -5.79 13.95 -19.14
N HIS A 310 -6.75 14.80 -18.78
CA HIS A 310 -7.52 15.58 -19.75
C HIS A 310 -6.75 16.76 -20.34
N GLU A 311 -7.02 17.05 -21.61
CA GLU A 311 -6.67 18.26 -22.37
C GLU A 311 -7.92 18.77 -23.12
N ASP A 312 -7.86 19.94 -23.77
CA ASP A 312 -9.04 20.63 -24.34
C ASP A 312 -9.95 19.74 -25.21
N ASN A 313 -9.38 18.76 -25.93
CA ASN A 313 -10.11 17.83 -26.79
C ASN A 313 -9.74 16.37 -26.52
N GLY A 314 -10.00 15.89 -25.30
CA GLY A 314 -9.90 14.48 -24.93
C GLY A 314 -8.75 14.20 -23.96
N PHE A 315 -8.10 13.05 -24.12
CA PHE A 315 -6.97 12.68 -23.26
C PHE A 315 -5.65 13.09 -23.89
N LYS A 316 -4.77 13.62 -23.05
CA LYS A 316 -3.37 13.86 -23.38
C LYS A 316 -2.72 12.59 -23.92
N GLN A 317 -1.76 12.77 -24.83
CA GLN A 317 -0.88 11.69 -25.29
C GLN A 317 0.52 11.84 -24.71
N ASN A 318 1.15 10.71 -24.38
CA ASN A 318 2.58 10.71 -24.06
C ASN A 318 3.44 10.78 -25.35
N PRO A 319 4.77 10.97 -25.25
CA PRO A 319 5.65 11.04 -26.41
C PRO A 319 5.66 9.79 -27.32
N LEU A 320 5.15 8.65 -26.85
CA LEU A 320 4.97 7.42 -27.66
C LEU A 320 3.60 7.35 -28.35
N GLY A 321 2.76 8.39 -28.22
CA GLY A 321 1.40 8.44 -28.78
C GLY A 321 0.35 7.70 -27.95
N TYR A 322 0.67 7.23 -26.74
CA TYR A 322 -0.28 6.55 -25.86
C TYR A 322 -1.26 7.55 -25.23
N LYS A 323 -2.57 7.30 -25.34
CA LYS A 323 -3.61 8.11 -24.68
C LYS A 323 -3.64 7.86 -23.18
N LEU A 324 -3.51 8.91 -22.39
CA LEU A 324 -3.48 8.85 -20.93
C LEU A 324 -4.91 8.81 -20.35
N ALA A 325 -5.65 7.74 -20.63
CA ALA A 325 -7.08 7.62 -20.28
C ALA A 325 -7.36 7.23 -18.82
N GLY A 326 -6.36 6.79 -18.05
CA GLY A 326 -6.57 6.33 -16.67
C GLY A 326 -7.04 4.88 -16.58
N CYS A 327 -7.63 4.52 -15.45
CA CYS A 327 -8.13 3.17 -15.21
C CYS A 327 -9.39 2.92 -16.06
N PRO A 328 -9.47 1.84 -16.86
CA PRO A 328 -10.67 1.54 -17.65
C PRO A 328 -11.95 1.31 -16.81
N LEU A 329 -11.80 1.08 -15.51
CA LEU A 329 -12.89 0.86 -14.57
C LEU A 329 -13.24 2.12 -13.76
N ASP A 330 -12.58 3.26 -14.03
CA ASP A 330 -12.73 4.48 -13.23
C ASP A 330 -12.52 4.25 -11.72
N GLN A 331 -11.67 3.27 -11.40
CA GLN A 331 -11.47 2.77 -10.05
C GLN A 331 -11.01 3.88 -9.10
N LYS A 332 -11.54 3.87 -7.87
CA LYS A 332 -11.19 4.78 -6.76
C LYS A 332 -9.80 4.49 -6.17
N ILE A 333 -8.78 4.65 -7.01
CA ILE A 333 -7.38 4.31 -6.72
C ILE A 333 -6.86 5.13 -5.56
N SER A 334 -6.99 6.45 -5.65
CA SER A 334 -6.38 7.36 -4.68
C SER A 334 -7.01 7.24 -3.29
N GLU A 335 -8.29 6.90 -3.22
CA GLU A 335 -9.07 6.64 -2.02
C GLU A 335 -8.59 5.36 -1.34
N SER A 336 -8.40 4.28 -2.11
CA SER A 336 -7.86 3.03 -1.58
C SER A 336 -6.43 3.20 -1.04
N HIS A 337 -5.60 4.01 -1.71
CA HIS A 337 -4.25 4.34 -1.25
C HIS A 337 -4.27 5.15 0.05
N GLU A 338 -5.21 6.09 0.20
CA GLU A 338 -5.37 6.86 1.43
C GLU A 338 -5.66 5.94 2.62
N LEU A 339 -6.55 4.96 2.46
CA LEU A 339 -6.87 3.97 3.49
C LEU A 339 -5.69 3.04 3.77
N MET A 340 -5.01 2.57 2.71
CA MET A 340 -3.80 1.76 2.84
C MET A 340 -2.69 2.50 3.61
N SER A 341 -2.53 3.81 3.40
CA SER A 341 -1.56 4.65 4.13
C SER A 341 -1.82 4.68 5.65
N ARG A 342 -3.07 4.42 6.07
CA ARG A 342 -3.49 4.34 7.48
C ARG A 342 -3.36 2.92 8.04
N GLY A 343 -2.99 1.95 7.21
CA GLY A 343 -2.96 0.52 7.53
C GLY A 343 -4.35 -0.13 7.52
N ASP A 344 -5.35 0.51 6.92
CA ASP A 344 -6.71 -0.01 6.79
C ASP A 344 -6.86 -0.83 5.50
N ILE A 345 -6.42 -2.09 5.56
CA ILE A 345 -6.37 -2.98 4.41
C ILE A 345 -7.75 -3.46 3.95
N ILE A 346 -8.70 -3.70 4.87
CA ILE A 346 -10.06 -4.12 4.53
C ILE A 346 -10.83 -2.94 3.96
N GLY A 347 -10.69 -1.74 4.53
CA GLY A 347 -11.29 -0.52 3.99
C GLY A 347 -10.77 -0.21 2.58
N ALA A 348 -9.45 -0.33 2.37
CA ALA A 348 -8.85 -0.18 1.05
C ALA A 348 -9.42 -1.19 0.03
N LEU A 349 -9.54 -2.47 0.41
CA LEU A 349 -10.13 -3.49 -0.45
C LEU A 349 -11.62 -3.23 -0.72
N ALA A 350 -12.38 -2.80 0.29
CA ALA A 350 -13.78 -2.44 0.14
C ALA A 350 -13.98 -1.31 -0.88
N ILE A 351 -13.07 -0.34 -0.95
CA ILE A 351 -13.07 0.69 -2.00
C ILE A 351 -12.75 0.09 -3.37
N ILE A 352 -11.70 -0.74 -3.48
CA ILE A 352 -11.29 -1.39 -4.73
C ILE A 352 -12.45 -2.20 -5.33
N VAL A 353 -13.13 -2.99 -4.52
CA VAL A 353 -14.18 -3.92 -4.94
C VAL A 353 -15.46 -3.22 -5.41
N ILE A 354 -15.66 -1.93 -5.11
CA ILE A 354 -16.77 -1.15 -5.71
C ILE A 354 -16.68 -1.18 -7.24
N ASP A 355 -15.49 -0.91 -7.76
CA ASP A 355 -15.25 -0.75 -9.19
C ASP A 355 -14.65 -2.01 -9.83
N ASN A 356 -13.94 -2.81 -9.04
CA ASN A 356 -13.22 -4.00 -9.51
C ASN A 356 -13.32 -5.18 -8.52
N PRO A 357 -14.48 -5.86 -8.45
CA PRO A 357 -14.63 -7.06 -7.65
C PRO A 357 -13.76 -8.22 -8.15
N MET A 358 -13.17 -8.10 -9.35
CA MET A 358 -12.28 -9.08 -9.97
C MET A 358 -10.80 -8.68 -9.89
N CYS A 359 -10.42 -7.88 -8.89
CA CYS A 359 -9.04 -7.44 -8.69
C CYS A 359 -7.98 -8.56 -8.62
N PRO A 360 -8.28 -9.82 -8.24
CA PRO A 360 -7.31 -10.92 -8.40
C PRO A 360 -6.92 -11.17 -9.87
N GLY A 361 -7.77 -10.81 -10.83
CA GLY A 361 -7.56 -10.98 -12.27
C GLY A 361 -6.88 -9.79 -12.97
N THR A 362 -6.71 -8.64 -12.32
CA THR A 362 -6.24 -7.39 -12.95
C THR A 362 -4.94 -6.83 -12.36
N GLY A 363 -4.30 -7.53 -11.43
CA GLY A 363 -3.14 -7.03 -10.68
C GLY A 363 -1.88 -6.71 -11.50
N HIS A 364 -0.75 -6.53 -10.80
CA HIS A 364 0.50 -5.93 -11.33
C HIS A 364 1.15 -6.55 -12.57
N ARG A 365 0.72 -7.73 -13.00
CA ARG A 365 1.24 -8.41 -14.18
C ARG A 365 0.43 -8.12 -15.44
N ILE A 366 -0.77 -7.56 -15.28
CA ILE A 366 -1.77 -7.43 -16.34
C ILE A 366 -2.09 -5.96 -16.59
N CYS A 367 -2.49 -5.20 -15.56
CA CYS A 367 -2.89 -3.80 -15.73
C CYS A 367 -1.75 -2.82 -15.48
N ASN A 368 -1.66 -1.75 -16.29
CA ASN A 368 -0.74 -0.62 -16.05
C ASN A 368 -1.24 0.74 -16.57
N ASP A 369 -2.50 0.88 -16.99
CA ASP A 369 -3.00 2.12 -17.59
C ASP A 369 -3.10 3.28 -16.59
N CYS A 370 -3.47 2.96 -15.35
CA CYS A 370 -3.45 3.90 -14.24
C CYS A 370 -2.03 4.46 -13.97
N MET A 371 -0.98 3.66 -14.17
CA MET A 371 0.41 4.13 -14.04
C MET A 371 0.76 5.10 -15.16
N LYS A 372 0.40 4.77 -16.42
CA LYS A 372 0.68 5.62 -17.57
C LYS A 372 0.06 7.01 -17.42
N ALA A 373 -1.17 7.07 -16.88
CA ALA A 373 -1.89 8.32 -16.67
C ALA A 373 -1.60 9.01 -15.32
N CYS A 374 -0.73 8.45 -14.47
CA CYS A 374 -0.34 9.06 -13.20
C CYS A 374 0.13 10.50 -13.39
N ILE A 375 -0.15 11.41 -12.44
CA ILE A 375 0.28 12.82 -12.53
C ILE A 375 1.81 12.99 -12.73
N TYR A 376 2.60 12.01 -12.32
CA TYR A 376 4.03 11.94 -12.57
C TYR A 376 4.32 11.54 -14.02
N GLN A 377 4.53 12.54 -14.87
CA GLN A 377 4.76 12.38 -16.31
C GLN A 377 6.22 12.59 -16.75
N LYS A 378 7.11 12.95 -15.81
CA LYS A 378 8.55 13.22 -16.05
C LYS A 378 9.48 12.31 -15.24
N GLN A 379 8.90 11.44 -14.43
CA GLN A 379 9.60 10.52 -13.55
C GLN A 379 8.76 9.26 -13.39
N ASP A 380 9.33 8.20 -12.83
CA ASP A 380 8.62 6.94 -12.61
C ASP A 380 7.25 7.20 -11.97
N PRO A 381 6.16 6.67 -12.55
CA PRO A 381 4.83 6.81 -11.97
C PRO A 381 4.71 5.95 -10.70
N VAL A 382 3.69 6.23 -9.88
CA VAL A 382 3.31 5.34 -8.78
C VAL A 382 2.96 3.97 -9.35
N ASN A 383 3.53 2.90 -8.79
CA ASN A 383 3.20 1.53 -9.17
C ASN A 383 1.87 1.07 -8.55
N ILE A 384 0.77 1.68 -9.01
CA ILE A 384 -0.61 1.43 -8.56
C ILE A 384 -0.99 -0.06 -8.61
N PRO A 385 -0.64 -0.84 -9.66
CA PRO A 385 -0.97 -2.26 -9.71
C PRO A 385 -0.28 -3.10 -8.63
N GLN A 386 0.95 -2.75 -8.21
CA GLN A 386 1.60 -3.39 -7.06
C GLN A 386 0.86 -3.06 -5.75
N ILE A 387 0.32 -1.84 -5.62
CA ILE A 387 -0.49 -1.45 -4.46
C ILE A 387 -1.80 -2.24 -4.43
N GLU A 388 -2.56 -2.32 -5.54
CA GLU A 388 -3.78 -3.13 -5.63
C GLU A 388 -3.50 -4.60 -5.26
N THR A 389 -2.43 -5.17 -5.85
CA THR A 389 -2.01 -6.54 -5.53
C THR A 389 -1.65 -6.68 -4.05
N GLY A 390 -0.94 -5.70 -3.49
CA GLY A 390 -0.53 -5.68 -2.09
C GLY A 390 -1.70 -5.59 -1.12
N VAL A 391 -2.72 -4.76 -1.41
CA VAL A 391 -3.95 -4.68 -0.62
C VAL A 391 -4.68 -6.02 -0.61
N LEU A 392 -4.89 -6.61 -1.79
CA LEU A 392 -5.51 -7.94 -1.89
C LEU A 392 -4.70 -9.00 -1.13
N THR A 393 -3.38 -9.01 -1.30
CA THR A 393 -2.49 -9.97 -0.64
C THR A 393 -2.52 -9.82 0.89
N ASP A 394 -2.49 -8.58 1.40
CA ASP A 394 -2.58 -8.31 2.85
C ASP A 394 -3.92 -8.81 3.41
N VAL A 395 -5.04 -8.65 2.70
CA VAL A 395 -6.34 -9.18 3.14
C VAL A 395 -6.41 -10.70 3.06
N LEU A 396 -5.93 -11.31 1.97
CA LEU A 396 -5.92 -12.78 1.82
C LEU A 396 -5.04 -13.48 2.87
N ASN A 397 -4.03 -12.78 3.41
CA ASN A 397 -3.18 -13.26 4.49
C ASN A 397 -3.78 -13.10 5.89
N LEU A 398 -4.96 -12.47 6.03
CA LEU A 398 -5.72 -12.54 7.28
C LEU A 398 -6.34 -13.94 7.44
N PRO A 399 -6.57 -14.40 8.68
CA PRO A 399 -7.50 -15.50 8.90
C PRO A 399 -8.85 -15.19 8.25
N TRP A 400 -9.40 -16.15 7.50
CA TRP A 400 -10.62 -16.00 6.71
C TRP A 400 -10.52 -14.94 5.60
N GLY A 401 -9.30 -14.58 5.17
CA GLY A 401 -9.07 -13.53 4.18
C GLY A 401 -9.78 -13.74 2.84
N PHE A 402 -9.86 -14.99 2.38
CA PHE A 402 -10.65 -15.34 1.20
C PHE A 402 -12.15 -15.07 1.42
N GLU A 403 -12.68 -15.42 2.59
CA GLU A 403 -14.10 -15.19 2.92
C GLU A 403 -14.41 -13.71 3.09
N ILE A 404 -13.49 -12.91 3.63
CA ILE A 404 -13.60 -11.45 3.70
C ILE A 404 -13.69 -10.86 2.28
N TYR A 405 -12.78 -11.23 1.38
CA TYR A 405 -12.83 -10.79 -0.01
C TYR A 405 -14.12 -11.25 -0.69
N SER A 406 -14.47 -12.54 -0.58
CA SER A 406 -15.68 -13.14 -1.16
C SER A 406 -16.95 -12.43 -0.69
N LEU A 407 -17.05 -12.12 0.61
CA LEU A 407 -18.14 -11.34 1.18
C LEU A 407 -18.19 -9.95 0.54
N LEU A 408 -17.08 -9.22 0.49
CA LEU A 408 -17.04 -7.86 -0.06
C LEU A 408 -17.51 -7.78 -1.52
N THR A 409 -17.36 -8.85 -2.31
CA THR A 409 -17.88 -8.88 -3.68
C THR A 409 -19.41 -9.00 -3.76
N ARG A 410 -20.08 -9.48 -2.70
CA ARG A 410 -21.53 -9.73 -2.65
C ARG A 410 -22.25 -8.87 -1.61
N TRP A 411 -21.51 -8.28 -0.69
CA TRP A 411 -21.96 -7.39 0.37
C TRP A 411 -20.89 -6.33 0.58
N ASN A 412 -21.18 -5.10 0.19
CA ASN A 412 -20.31 -3.95 0.41
C ASN A 412 -21.18 -2.71 0.60
N PRO A 413 -21.41 -2.25 1.84
CA PRO A 413 -22.30 -1.14 2.09
C PRO A 413 -21.81 0.21 1.51
N LEU A 414 -20.56 0.29 1.04
CA LEU A 414 -20.05 1.45 0.29
C LEU A 414 -20.58 1.52 -1.15
N ASN A 415 -20.96 0.37 -1.72
CA ASN A 415 -21.55 0.30 -3.05
C ASN A 415 -23.03 0.72 -2.98
N ILE A 416 -23.32 1.95 -3.39
CA ILE A 416 -24.67 2.52 -3.32
C ILE A 416 -25.64 1.93 -4.36
N ASP A 417 -25.13 1.37 -5.45
CA ASP A 417 -25.95 0.74 -6.49
C ASP A 417 -26.37 -0.67 -6.09
N ARG A 418 -25.43 -1.40 -5.48
CA ARG A 418 -25.62 -2.79 -5.06
C ARG A 418 -24.88 -3.08 -3.75
N PRO A 419 -25.43 -2.66 -2.59
CA PRO A 419 -24.79 -2.88 -1.29
C PRO A 419 -24.79 -4.36 -0.88
N TYR A 420 -25.70 -5.15 -1.44
CA TYR A 420 -25.80 -6.59 -1.24
C TYR A 420 -26.42 -7.29 -2.46
N ALA A 421 -26.09 -8.57 -2.67
CA ALA A 421 -26.67 -9.42 -3.71
C ALA A 421 -28.19 -9.57 -3.55
N LEU A 422 -28.93 -9.53 -4.67
CA LEU A 422 -30.39 -9.67 -4.68
C LEU A 422 -30.87 -11.13 -4.68
N PRO A 423 -32.09 -11.39 -4.17
CA PRO A 423 -32.75 -12.69 -4.30
C PRO A 423 -32.93 -13.11 -5.76
N TYR A 424 -32.96 -14.43 -6.00
CA TYR A 424 -33.18 -14.96 -7.34
C TYR A 424 -34.50 -14.44 -7.95
N ASN A 425 -34.40 -13.79 -9.10
CA ASN A 425 -35.49 -13.06 -9.74
C ASN A 425 -36.30 -13.91 -10.75
N GLY A 426 -36.01 -15.22 -10.84
CA GLY A 426 -36.69 -16.14 -11.75
C GLY A 426 -36.11 -16.21 -13.16
N LYS A 427 -35.16 -15.34 -13.54
CA LYS A 427 -34.55 -15.31 -14.87
C LYS A 427 -33.20 -16.02 -14.89
N LYS A 428 -32.95 -16.77 -15.97
CA LYS A 428 -31.69 -17.50 -16.18
C LYS A 428 -30.93 -16.94 -17.38
N VAL A 429 -29.61 -16.82 -17.27
CA VAL A 429 -28.73 -16.32 -18.32
C VAL A 429 -27.64 -17.36 -18.60
N LEU A 430 -27.47 -17.71 -19.87
CA LEU A 430 -26.34 -18.51 -20.35
C LEU A 430 -25.22 -17.58 -20.80
N ILE A 431 -24.02 -17.76 -20.23
CA ILE A 431 -22.81 -17.05 -20.63
C ILE A 431 -21.87 -18.03 -21.33
N VAL A 432 -21.50 -17.71 -22.57
CA VAL A 432 -20.61 -18.52 -23.41
C VAL A 432 -19.21 -17.90 -23.38
N GLY A 433 -18.25 -18.63 -22.82
CA GLY A 433 -16.89 -18.19 -22.53
C GLY A 433 -16.74 -17.71 -21.09
N GLN A 434 -15.75 -18.24 -20.37
CA GLN A 434 -15.45 -17.93 -18.97
C GLN A 434 -14.06 -17.30 -18.79
N GLY A 435 -13.61 -16.56 -19.82
CA GLY A 435 -12.52 -15.59 -19.68
C GLY A 435 -12.94 -14.35 -18.87
N PRO A 436 -12.08 -13.31 -18.81
CA PRO A 436 -12.32 -12.11 -18.01
C PRO A 436 -13.71 -11.48 -18.15
N ALA A 437 -14.18 -11.28 -19.38
CA ALA A 437 -15.51 -10.73 -19.63
C ALA A 437 -16.63 -11.64 -19.10
N GLY A 438 -16.50 -12.97 -19.27
CA GLY A 438 -17.53 -13.95 -18.94
C GLY A 438 -17.75 -14.11 -17.44
N TYR A 439 -16.68 -14.34 -16.67
CA TYR A 439 -16.81 -14.48 -15.22
C TYR A 439 -17.19 -13.13 -14.56
N THR A 440 -16.74 -12.00 -15.13
CA THR A 440 -17.09 -10.66 -14.62
C THR A 440 -18.57 -10.36 -14.84
N LEU A 441 -19.10 -10.63 -16.03
CA LEU A 441 -20.54 -10.50 -16.30
C LEU A 441 -21.35 -11.46 -15.43
N SER A 442 -20.87 -12.70 -15.25
CA SER A 442 -21.50 -13.68 -14.37
C SER A 442 -21.65 -13.14 -12.95
N HIS A 443 -20.57 -12.54 -12.41
CA HIS A 443 -20.56 -11.93 -11.08
C HIS A 443 -21.63 -10.84 -10.93
N TYR A 444 -21.67 -9.86 -11.84
CA TYR A 444 -22.67 -8.79 -11.76
C TYR A 444 -24.10 -9.31 -11.90
N LEU A 445 -24.35 -10.26 -12.81
CA LEU A 445 -25.68 -10.85 -12.97
C LEU A 445 -26.12 -11.67 -11.74
N LEU A 446 -25.20 -12.40 -11.10
CA LEU A 446 -25.50 -13.11 -9.85
C LEU A 446 -25.89 -12.13 -8.74
N ASN A 447 -25.20 -11.00 -8.61
CA ASN A 447 -25.53 -9.94 -7.65
C ASN A 447 -26.87 -9.23 -7.96
N GLU A 448 -27.31 -9.24 -9.23
CA GLU A 448 -28.65 -8.76 -9.65
C GLU A 448 -29.75 -9.84 -9.53
N GLY A 449 -29.43 -11.00 -8.94
CA GLY A 449 -30.39 -12.07 -8.69
C GLY A 449 -30.72 -12.93 -9.91
N PHE A 450 -29.90 -12.91 -10.97
CA PHE A 450 -30.07 -13.85 -12.08
C PHE A 450 -29.45 -15.21 -11.74
N GLY A 451 -30.07 -16.27 -12.25
CA GLY A 451 -29.43 -17.59 -12.29
C GLY A 451 -28.47 -17.63 -13.47
N VAL A 452 -27.18 -17.84 -13.23
CA VAL A 452 -26.18 -17.86 -14.30
C VAL A 452 -25.72 -19.28 -14.57
N VAL A 453 -25.67 -19.66 -15.85
CA VAL A 453 -24.99 -20.87 -16.32
C VAL A 453 -23.83 -20.43 -17.20
N GLY A 454 -22.62 -20.80 -16.80
CA GLY A 454 -21.42 -20.59 -17.60
C GLY A 454 -21.06 -21.83 -18.40
N ILE A 455 -20.76 -21.66 -19.68
CA ILE A 455 -20.12 -22.70 -20.50
C ILE A 455 -18.84 -22.17 -21.11
N ASP A 456 -17.84 -23.03 -21.29
CA ASP A 456 -16.62 -22.72 -22.02
C ASP A 456 -16.27 -23.90 -22.94
N ALA A 457 -15.50 -23.64 -23.99
CA ALA A 457 -15.02 -24.69 -24.89
C ALA A 457 -13.94 -25.54 -24.21
N LEU A 458 -13.17 -24.94 -23.29
CA LEU A 458 -12.21 -25.65 -22.45
C LEU A 458 -12.92 -26.34 -21.29
N LYS A 459 -12.35 -27.47 -20.85
CA LYS A 459 -12.83 -28.18 -19.66
C LYS A 459 -12.63 -27.29 -18.43
N ILE A 460 -13.73 -26.97 -17.76
CA ILE A 460 -13.72 -26.37 -16.42
C ILE A 460 -13.80 -27.50 -15.41
N GLU A 461 -12.73 -27.75 -14.66
CA GLU A 461 -12.75 -28.73 -13.57
C GLU A 461 -13.57 -28.17 -12.40
N PRO A 462 -14.51 -28.95 -11.84
CA PRO A 462 -15.21 -28.52 -10.64
C PRO A 462 -14.23 -28.45 -9.46
N LEU A 463 -14.38 -27.42 -8.63
CA LEU A 463 -13.73 -27.40 -7.32
C LEU A 463 -14.40 -28.45 -6.40
N PRO A 464 -13.69 -28.93 -5.37
CA PRO A 464 -14.28 -29.75 -4.31
C PRO A 464 -15.57 -29.15 -3.76
N LEU A 465 -16.58 -30.01 -3.51
CA LEU A 465 -17.90 -29.57 -3.03
C LEU A 465 -17.85 -28.82 -1.69
N GLU A 466 -16.85 -29.11 -0.87
CA GLU A 466 -16.58 -28.36 0.36
C GLU A 466 -16.30 -26.87 0.10
N PHE A 467 -15.75 -26.48 -1.06
CA PHE A 467 -15.51 -25.06 -1.38
C PHE A 467 -16.64 -24.38 -2.16
N THR A 468 -17.45 -25.15 -2.89
CA THR A 468 -18.54 -24.60 -3.71
C THR A 468 -19.92 -24.73 -3.05
N GLY A 469 -20.03 -25.60 -2.06
CA GLY A 469 -21.31 -26.10 -1.59
C GLY A 469 -22.07 -26.89 -2.66
N ASN A 470 -23.33 -27.20 -2.34
CA ASN A 470 -24.34 -27.75 -3.23
C ASN A 470 -25.73 -27.26 -2.80
N GLY A 471 -26.79 -27.64 -3.51
CA GLY A 471 -28.15 -27.21 -3.18
C GLY A 471 -28.68 -27.63 -1.80
N THR A 472 -27.95 -28.46 -1.06
CA THR A 472 -28.33 -28.97 0.27
C THR A 472 -27.31 -28.66 1.37
N ALA A 473 -26.09 -28.27 1.02
CA ALA A 473 -25.01 -27.98 1.96
C ALA A 473 -24.24 -26.72 1.49
N PRO A 474 -24.06 -25.70 2.34
CA PRO A 474 -23.25 -24.55 1.99
C PRO A 474 -21.77 -24.91 1.85
N PRO A 475 -20.97 -24.04 1.21
CA PRO A 475 -19.51 -24.16 1.26
C PRO A 475 -19.01 -24.11 2.71
N GLU A 476 -17.89 -24.77 2.97
CA GLU A 476 -17.09 -24.66 4.17
C GLU A 476 -16.18 -23.42 4.07
N PRO A 477 -15.97 -22.69 5.18
CA PRO A 477 -15.16 -21.48 5.17
C PRO A 477 -13.67 -21.82 5.01
N VAL A 478 -12.96 -21.03 4.21
CA VAL A 478 -11.51 -21.14 4.01
C VAL A 478 -10.76 -20.25 4.99
N ARG A 479 -10.04 -20.86 5.93
CA ARG A 479 -9.28 -20.12 6.96
C ARG A 479 -8.06 -19.42 6.39
N ASP A 480 -7.24 -20.13 5.64
CA ASP A 480 -5.97 -19.61 5.11
C ASP A 480 -5.84 -20.02 3.65
N VAL A 481 -5.34 -19.11 2.83
CA VAL A 481 -4.94 -19.38 1.44
C VAL A 481 -3.42 -19.22 1.32
N SER A 482 -2.77 -20.06 0.54
CA SER A 482 -1.36 -19.86 0.18
C SER A 482 -1.27 -18.80 -0.93
N VAL A 483 -0.79 -17.60 -0.61
CA VAL A 483 -0.78 -16.43 -1.53
C VAL A 483 0.61 -16.05 -2.02
#